data_AF-A0A0S3U573-F1
#
_entry.id   AF-A0A0S3U573-F1
#
_cell.length_a   1.000
_cell.length_b   1.000
_cell.length_c   1.000
_cell.angle_alpha   90.00
_cell.angle_beta   90.00
_cell.angle_gamma   90.00
#
_symmetry.space_group_name_H-M   'P 1'
#
loop_
_entity.id
_entity.type
_entity.pdbx_description
1 polymer ?
#
loop_
_entity_poly.entity_id
_entity_poly.type
_entity_poly.pdbx_seq_one_letter_code
_entity_poly.pdbx_strand_id
1 'polypeptide(L)'
;MKVKGILHGQTIELLEQINVPDGTEVTIEISDRPITASTEERLAKLNQLFGAWHDQSDLDDIFAEIDRNRHVARGRQLDSFED
;
A
#
# COMPACT_ATOMS: atom_id res chain seq x y z
N MET A 1 -6.12 14.19 23.55
CA MET A 1 -6.05 14.79 22.19
C MET A 1 -4.72 14.37 21.57
N LYS A 2 -4.67 14.06 20.28
CA LYS A 2 -3.41 13.79 19.55
C LYS A 2 -3.24 14.89 18.50
N VAL A 3 -2.10 15.55 18.52
CA VAL A 3 -1.80 16.71 17.66
C VAL A 3 -0.54 16.39 16.89
N LYS A 4 -0.46 16.80 15.62
CA LYS A 4 0.75 16.60 14.82
C LYS A 4 1.70 17.78 14.97
N GLY A 5 2.99 17.49 15.04
CA GLY A 5 4.04 18.50 15.08
C GLY A 5 5.34 18.00 14.47
N ILE A 6 6.27 18.92 14.26
CA ILE A 6 7.62 18.67 13.76
C ILE A 6 8.62 19.01 14.87
N LEU A 7 9.58 18.13 15.11
CA LEU A 7 10.64 18.34 16.10
C LEU A 7 11.81 19.13 15.48
N HIS A 8 12.10 20.29 16.04
CA HIS A 8 13.25 21.14 15.70
C HIS A 8 14.16 21.27 16.92
N GLY A 9 15.19 20.43 16.98
CA GLY A 9 16.08 20.35 18.15
C GLY A 9 15.29 19.89 19.38
N GLN A 10 15.06 20.80 20.32
CA GLN A 10 14.28 20.55 21.55
C GLN A 10 12.89 21.19 21.52
N THR A 11 12.50 21.84 20.42
CA THR A 11 11.20 22.49 20.26
C THR A 11 10.29 21.64 19.36
N ILE A 12 9.03 21.45 19.75
CA ILE A 12 8.01 20.84 18.88
C ILE A 12 7.14 21.96 18.31
N GLU A 13 7.19 22.14 16.99
CA GLU A 13 6.30 23.04 16.28
C GLU A 13 5.01 22.31 15.92
N LEU A 14 3.87 22.78 16.42
CA LEU A 14 2.56 22.20 16.12
C LEU A 14 2.11 22.64 14.73
N LEU A 15 1.63 21.69 13.92
CA LEU A 15 1.14 21.96 12.56
C LEU A 15 -0.26 22.55 12.54
N GLU A 16 -0.95 22.50 13.67
CA GLU A 16 -2.31 22.98 13.84
C GLU A 16 -2.42 23.80 15.13
N GLN A 17 -3.26 24.82 15.09
CA GLN A 17 -3.49 25.69 16.23
C GLN A 17 -4.43 24.99 17.21
N ILE A 18 -4.01 24.87 18.46
CA ILE A 18 -4.81 24.26 19.53
C ILE A 18 -5.23 25.31 20.55
N ASN A 19 -6.51 25.35 20.89
CA ASN A 19 -7.05 26.25 21.89
C ASN A 19 -6.94 25.60 23.28
N VAL A 20 -5.73 25.56 23.82
CA VAL A 20 -5.48 25.15 25.22
C VAL A 20 -5.11 26.36 26.06
N PRO A 21 -5.57 26.45 27.32
CA PRO A 21 -5.18 27.53 28.22
C PRO A 21 -3.66 27.59 28.41
N ASP A 22 -3.14 28.80 28.61
CA ASP A 22 -1.73 28.98 28.96
C ASP A 22 -1.39 28.29 30.29
N GLY A 23 -0.19 27.72 30.39
CA GLY A 23 0.24 26.92 31.54
C GLY A 23 -0.30 25.47 31.58
N THR A 24 -0.96 25.00 30.53
CA THR A 24 -1.37 23.58 30.44
C THR A 24 -0.14 22.67 30.40
N GLU A 25 -0.04 21.73 31.34
CA GLU A 25 0.99 20.68 31.34
C GLU A 25 0.71 19.68 30.20
N VAL A 26 1.75 19.35 29.44
CA VAL A 26 1.64 18.45 28.28
C VAL A 26 2.64 17.32 28.41
N THR A 27 2.17 16.08 28.28
CA THR A 27 3.04 14.90 28.21
C THR A 27 3.28 14.52 26.76
N ILE A 28 4.55 14.35 26.39
CA ILE A 28 4.95 13.95 25.03
C ILE A 28 5.22 12.44 25.05
N GLU A 29 4.47 11.69 24.24
CA GLU A 29 4.69 10.27 24.02
C GLU A 29 5.43 10.06 22.69
N ILE A 30 6.70 9.69 22.77
CA ILE A 30 7.50 9.29 21.60
C ILE A 30 7.36 7.78 21.44
N SER A 31 6.67 7.36 20.38
CA SER A 31 6.63 5.95 20.02
C SER A 31 7.92 5.60 19.28
N ASP A 32 8.81 4.81 19.89
CA ASP A 32 10.01 4.21 19.27
C ASP A 32 9.69 3.20 18.15
N ARG A 33 8.51 3.29 17.53
CA ARG A 33 8.20 2.47 16.38
C ARG A 33 9.16 2.87 15.27
N PRO A 34 10.05 1.98 14.81
CA PRO A 34 10.87 2.29 13.66
C PRO A 34 9.91 2.60 12.51
N ILE A 35 9.89 3.88 12.09
CA ILE A 35 9.06 4.36 10.98
C ILE A 35 9.42 3.58 9.70
N THR A 36 10.64 3.06 9.66
CA THR A 36 11.11 2.11 8.67
C THR A 36 11.11 0.73 9.29
N ALA A 37 10.08 -0.08 9.00
CA ALA A 37 10.23 -1.53 9.13
C ALA A 37 11.56 -1.92 8.47
N SER A 38 12.35 -2.76 9.14
CA SER A 38 13.64 -3.21 8.59
C SER A 38 13.40 -3.81 7.20
N THR A 39 14.42 -3.84 6.34
CA THR A 39 14.29 -4.47 5.02
C THR A 39 13.75 -5.90 5.13
N GLU A 40 14.14 -6.61 6.18
CA GLU A 40 13.68 -7.97 6.50
C GLU A 40 12.20 -8.01 6.92
N GLU A 41 11.75 -7.09 7.77
CA GLU A 41 10.34 -6.97 8.16
C GLU A 41 9.44 -6.59 6.97
N ARG A 42 9.95 -5.74 6.07
CA ARG A 42 9.26 -5.39 4.82
C ARG A 42 9.19 -6.60 3.89
N LEU A 43 10.29 -7.35 3.76
CA LEU A 43 10.33 -8.56 2.95
C LEU A 43 9.40 -9.64 3.50
N ALA A 44 9.35 -9.83 4.82
CA ALA A 44 8.44 -10.77 5.48
C ALA A 44 6.98 -10.43 5.20
N LYS A 45 6.59 -9.14 5.27
CA LYS A 45 5.24 -8.69 4.89
C LYS A 45 4.94 -8.92 3.42
N LEU A 46 5.89 -8.64 2.53
CA LEU A 46 5.72 -8.88 1.09
C LEU A 46 5.55 -10.37 0.80
N ASN A 47 6.34 -11.24 1.43
CA ASN A 47 6.24 -12.68 1.29
C ASN A 47 4.91 -13.25 1.80
N GLN A 48 4.28 -12.62 2.80
CA GLN A 48 2.92 -12.98 3.23
C GLN A 48 1.84 -12.57 2.21
N LEU A 49 2.09 -11.55 1.40
CA LEU A 49 1.16 -11.07 0.37
C LEU A 49 1.32 -11.83 -0.95
N PHE A 50 2.54 -12.23 -1.29
CA PHE A 50 2.80 -12.99 -2.51
C PHE A 50 2.16 -14.38 -2.42
N GLY A 51 1.30 -14.69 -3.39
CA GLY A 51 0.57 -15.96 -3.42
C GLY A 51 -0.64 -16.01 -2.48
N ALA A 52 -1.02 -14.91 -1.81
CA ALA A 52 -2.27 -14.84 -1.03
C ALA A 52 -3.52 -15.13 -1.88
N TRP A 53 -3.39 -15.01 -3.20
CA TRP A 53 -4.41 -15.30 -4.20
C TRP A 53 -4.38 -16.74 -4.74
N HIS A 54 -3.40 -17.57 -4.33
CA HIS A 54 -3.24 -18.93 -4.85
C HIS A 54 -4.43 -19.84 -4.52
N ASP A 55 -4.98 -19.72 -3.31
CA ASP A 55 -6.09 -20.56 -2.83
C ASP A 55 -7.47 -19.90 -3.01
N GLN A 56 -7.55 -18.84 -3.81
CA GLN A 56 -8.79 -18.12 -4.09
C GLN A 56 -9.51 -18.75 -5.28
N SER A 57 -10.46 -19.66 -5.00
CA SER A 57 -11.17 -20.42 -6.03
C SER A 57 -12.04 -19.58 -6.97
N ASP A 58 -12.42 -18.37 -6.57
CA ASP A 58 -13.09 -17.39 -7.44
C ASP A 58 -12.19 -16.90 -8.58
N LEU A 59 -10.87 -17.02 -8.44
CA LEU A 59 -9.91 -16.70 -9.49
C LEU A 59 -9.73 -17.83 -10.51
N ASP A 60 -10.09 -19.07 -10.19
CA ASP A 60 -9.93 -20.22 -11.08
C ASP A 60 -10.72 -20.02 -12.39
N ASP A 61 -11.99 -19.61 -12.27
CA ASP A 61 -12.85 -19.34 -13.41
C ASP A 61 -12.34 -18.18 -14.26
N ILE A 62 -11.81 -17.13 -13.62
CA ILE A 62 -11.24 -15.95 -14.29
C ILE A 62 -9.99 -16.36 -15.07
N PHE A 63 -9.08 -17.13 -14.46
CA PHE A 63 -7.88 -17.60 -15.14
C PHE A 63 -8.22 -18.57 -16.27
N ALA A 64 -9.21 -19.45 -16.10
CA ALA A 64 -9.68 -20.32 -17.16
C ALA A 64 -10.27 -19.52 -18.34
N GLU A 65 -10.99 -18.42 -18.08
CA GLU A 65 -11.47 -17.53 -19.12
C GLU A 65 -10.33 -16.81 -19.85
N ILE A 66 -9.35 -16.26 -19.13
CA ILE A 66 -8.17 -15.64 -19.71
C ILE A 66 -7.40 -16.63 -20.57
N ASP A 67 -7.22 -17.86 -20.08
CA ASP A 67 -6.52 -18.91 -20.80
C ASP A 67 -7.25 -19.28 -22.10
N ARG A 68 -8.57 -19.48 -22.04
CA ARG A 68 -9.41 -19.67 -23.23
C ARG A 68 -9.21 -18.51 -24.21
N ASN A 69 -9.31 -17.26 -23.74
CA ASN A 69 -9.18 -16.06 -24.59
C ASN A 69 -7.81 -15.93 -25.26
N ARG A 70 -6.72 -16.34 -24.59
CA ARG A 70 -5.37 -16.37 -25.16
C ARG A 70 -5.19 -17.48 -26.20
N HIS A 71 -5.82 -18.63 -25.95
CA HIS A 71 -5.80 -19.78 -26.84
C HIS A 71 -6.88 -19.74 -27.92
N VAL A 72 -7.81 -18.76 -27.87
CA VAL A 72 -8.65 -18.43 -29.03
C VAL A 72 -7.69 -17.94 -30.11
N ALA A 73 -7.40 -18.83 -31.06
CA ALA A 73 -6.64 -18.53 -32.26
C ALA A 73 -7.43 -17.51 -33.08
N ARG A 74 -7.26 -16.22 -32.78
CA ARG A 74 -7.88 -15.12 -33.55
C ARG A 74 -7.22 -14.94 -34.92
N GLY A 75 -6.20 -15.76 -35.24
CA GLY A 75 -5.40 -15.61 -36.43
C GLY A 75 -4.73 -14.23 -36.49
N ARG A 76 -3.92 -13.99 -37.53
CA ARG A 76 -3.58 -12.62 -37.92
C ARG A 76 -4.69 -12.20 -38.86
N GLN A 77 -5.34 -11.05 -38.59
CA GLN A 77 -6.21 -10.46 -39.60
C GLN A 77 -5.34 -10.12 -40.81
N LEU A 78 -5.57 -10.83 -41.90
CA LEU A 78 -4.95 -10.52 -43.18
C LEU A 78 -5.93 -9.61 -43.91
N ASP A 79 -5.52 -8.37 -44.17
CA ASP A 79 -6.27 -7.53 -45.08
C ASP A 79 -6.28 -8.21 -46.45
N SER A 80 -7.47 -8.54 -46.95
CA SER A 80 -7.64 -9.04 -48.30
C SER A 80 -7.40 -7.88 -49.25
N PHE A 81 -6.32 -7.95 -50.03
CA PHE A 81 -6.16 -7.08 -51.19
C PHE A 81 -7.15 -7.58 -52.25
N GLU A 82 -8.31 -6.94 -52.34
CA GLU A 82 -9.21 -7.08 -53.48
C GLU A 82 -8.62 -6.28 -54.65
N ASP A 83 -8.31 -6.97 -55.76
CA ASP A 83 -7.90 -6.40 -57.06
C ASP A 83 -9.10 -5.85 -57.84
#